data_AF-A0A0G0DP08-F1
#
_entry.id   AF-A0A0G0DP08-F1
#
_cell.length_a   1.000
_cell.length_b   1.000
_cell.length_c   1.000
_cell.angle_alpha   90.00
_cell.angle_beta   90.00
_cell.angle_gamma   90.00
#
_symmetry.space_group_name_H-M   'P 1'
#
loop_
_entity.id
_entity.type
_entity.pdbx_description
1 polymer ?
#
loop_
_entity_poly.entity_id
_entity_poly.type
_entity_poly.pdbx_seq_one_letter_code
_entity_poly.pdbx_strand_id
1 'polypeptide(L)'
;MHLNRKTRIKYLTIIVWVCFFTVTGFIYYVNHYLPKGPLFSTGDIICMNDGRGPCAPEYIEEVRDLNIPGWAKFFKKSEGELLWMALLFLGIILPAFKNKKAAE
;
A
#
# COMPACT_ATOMS: atom_id res chain seq x y z
N MET A 1 -4.36 -29.75 -15.51
CA MET A 1 -4.46 -30.10 -14.08
C MET A 1 -5.42 -29.12 -13.39
N HIS A 2 -6.68 -29.48 -13.17
CA HIS A 2 -7.66 -28.59 -12.53
C HIS A 2 -7.45 -28.60 -11.01
N LEU A 3 -6.86 -27.54 -10.47
CA LEU A 3 -6.73 -27.36 -9.02
C LEU A 3 -8.10 -27.08 -8.38
N ASN A 4 -8.42 -27.80 -7.30
CA ASN A 4 -9.62 -27.58 -6.50
C ASN A 4 -9.69 -26.12 -6.02
N ARG A 5 -10.90 -25.52 -6.01
CA ARG A 5 -11.14 -24.12 -5.60
C ARG A 5 -10.51 -23.79 -4.24
N LYS A 6 -10.62 -24.68 -3.26
CA LYS A 6 -10.01 -24.50 -1.93
C LYS A 6 -8.49 -24.42 -1.99
N THR A 7 -7.87 -25.24 -2.83
CA THR A 7 -6.42 -25.27 -3.05
C THR A 7 -5.95 -24.01 -3.78
N ARG A 8 -6.70 -23.52 -4.78
CA ARG A 8 -6.42 -22.25 -5.47
C ARG A 8 -6.44 -21.06 -4.52
N ILE A 9 -7.49 -20.93 -3.70
CA ILE A 9 -7.60 -19.84 -2.72
C ILE A 9 -6.44 -19.88 -1.72
N LYS A 10 -6.06 -21.07 -1.24
CA LYS A 10 -4.90 -21.22 -0.33
C LYS A 10 -3.61 -20.67 -0.95
N TYR A 11 -3.29 -21.06 -2.19
CA TYR A 11 -2.10 -20.57 -2.86
C TYR A 11 -2.16 -19.07 -3.16
N LEU A 12 -3.32 -18.56 -3.60
CA LEU A 12 -3.52 -17.12 -3.82
C LEU A 12 -3.32 -16.31 -2.54
N THR A 13 -3.85 -16.78 -1.41
CA THR A 13 -3.63 -16.12 -0.10
C THR A 13 -2.14 -16.07 0.23
N ILE A 14 -1.41 -17.17 0.06
CA ILE A 14 0.04 -17.20 0.30
C ILE A 14 0.76 -16.20 -0.61
N ILE A 15 0.45 -16.19 -1.91
CA ILE A 15 1.07 -15.27 -2.88
C ILE A 15 0.79 -13.81 -2.49
N VAL A 16 -0.45 -13.47 -2.12
CA VAL A 16 -0.80 -12.10 -1.71
C VAL A 16 -0.02 -11.68 -0.46
N TRP A 17 0.11 -12.55 0.53
CA TRP A 17 0.92 -12.25 1.72
C TRP A 17 2.40 -12.08 1.41
N VAL A 18 2.98 -12.92 0.55
CA VAL A 18 4.37 -12.77 0.10
C VAL A 18 4.56 -11.43 -0.62
N CYS A 19 3.67 -11.07 -1.54
CA CYS A 19 3.69 -9.78 -2.22
C CYS A 19 3.55 -8.61 -1.24
N PHE A 20 2.65 -8.72 -0.26
CA PHE A 20 2.44 -7.71 0.78
C PHE A 20 3.73 -7.41 1.56
N PHE A 21 4.37 -8.45 2.11
CA PHE A 21 5.63 -8.27 2.85
C PHE A 21 6.75 -7.72 1.97
N THR A 22 6.81 -8.14 0.71
CA THR A 22 7.80 -7.62 -0.26
C THR A 22 7.59 -6.12 -0.51
N VAL A 23 6.34 -5.70 -0.74
CA VAL A 23 5.98 -4.28 -0.92
C VAL A 23 6.27 -3.46 0.34
N THR A 24 5.95 -3.98 1.52
CA THR A 24 6.32 -3.33 2.79
C THR A 24 7.82 -3.13 2.91
N GLY A 25 8.62 -4.14 2.53
CA GLY A 25 10.07 -4.03 2.48
C GLY A 25 10.55 -2.95 1.52
N PHE A 26 9.96 -2.84 0.33
CA PHE A 26 10.29 -1.77 -0.62
C PHE A 26 9.93 -0.38 -0.11
N ILE A 27 8.74 -0.21 0.46
CA ILE A 27 8.32 1.08 1.05
C ILE A 27 9.29 1.49 2.16
N TYR A 28 9.64 0.57 3.05
CA TYR A 28 10.61 0.82 4.11
C TYR A 28 11.98 1.19 3.53
N TYR A 29 12.47 0.42 2.56
CA TYR A 29 13.77 0.66 1.93
C TYR A 29 13.85 2.04 1.27
N VAL A 30 12.85 2.35 0.45
CA VAL A 30 12.75 3.60 -0.30
C VAL A 30 12.63 4.81 0.64
N ASN A 31 11.91 4.70 1.75
CA ASN A 31 11.74 5.81 2.69
C ASN A 31 12.93 6.01 3.64
N HIS A 32 13.70 4.96 3.90
CA HIS A 32 14.82 5.02 4.84
C HIS A 32 16.18 5.22 4.17
N TYR A 33 16.43 4.58 3.02
CA TYR A 33 17.76 4.54 2.40
C TYR A 33 17.89 5.41 1.15
N LEU A 34 16.80 5.79 0.49
CA LEU A 34 16.87 6.66 -0.67
C LEU A 34 16.82 8.14 -0.26
N PRO A 35 17.43 9.03 -1.07
CA PRO A 35 17.40 10.46 -0.81
C PRO A 35 15.97 10.97 -0.68
N LYS A 36 15.80 12.01 0.13
CA LYS A 36 14.52 12.68 0.33
C LYS A 36 14.49 14.00 -0.44
N GLY A 37 13.35 14.28 -1.06
CA GLY A 37 13.09 15.57 -1.70
C GLY A 37 12.74 16.66 -0.70
N PRO A 38 12.71 17.92 -1.17
CA PRO A 38 12.16 19.00 -0.38
C PRO A 38 10.68 18.76 -0.13
N LEU A 39 10.22 19.14 1.06
CA LEU A 39 8.80 19.15 1.41
C LEU A 39 8.20 20.47 0.95
N PHE A 40 7.13 20.43 0.17
CA PHE A 40 6.39 21.61 -0.26
C PHE A 40 4.97 21.57 0.29
N SER A 41 4.49 22.75 0.69
CA SER A 41 3.09 22.92 1.07
C SER A 41 2.22 22.71 -0.16
N THR A 42 1.23 21.82 -0.08
CA THR A 42 0.24 21.64 -1.16
C THR A 42 -0.70 22.84 -1.26
N GLY A 43 -0.70 23.72 -0.26
CA GLY A 43 -1.70 24.78 -0.08
C GLY A 43 -2.98 24.27 0.58
N ASP A 44 -3.11 22.95 0.76
CA ASP A 44 -4.23 22.34 1.47
C ASP A 44 -4.00 22.40 2.99
N ILE A 45 -5.10 22.62 3.69
CA ILE A 45 -5.13 22.64 5.15
C ILE A 45 -5.91 21.41 5.60
N ILE A 46 -5.23 20.46 6.23
CA ILE A 46 -5.87 19.28 6.80
C ILE A 46 -6.27 19.61 8.23
N CYS A 47 -7.58 19.63 8.46
CA CYS A 47 -8.15 19.75 9.80
C CYS A 47 -8.45 18.35 10.34
N MET A 48 -8.03 18.08 11.58
CA MET A 48 -8.38 16.83 12.25
C MET A 48 -9.89 16.81 12.53
N ASN A 49 -10.60 15.88 11.92
CA ASN A 49 -12.07 15.79 11.99
C ASN A 49 -12.59 15.26 13.35
N ASP A 50 -11.70 15.03 14.31
CA ASP A 50 -11.97 14.57 15.67
C ASP A 50 -12.01 15.71 16.70
N GLY A 51 -11.81 16.96 16.25
CA GLY A 51 -11.84 18.16 17.11
C GLY A 51 -10.66 18.27 18.07
N ARG A 52 -9.62 17.42 17.94
CA ARG A 52 -8.51 17.34 18.91
C ARG A 52 -7.18 17.93 18.41
N GLY A 53 -7.15 18.60 17.26
CA GLY A 53 -5.90 19.15 16.75
C GLY A 53 -6.05 20.40 15.89
N PRO A 54 -4.98 21.21 15.81
CA PRO A 54 -4.94 22.37 14.93
C PRO A 54 -5.01 21.91 13.46
N CYS A 55 -5.66 22.71 12.63
CA CYS A 55 -5.55 22.58 11.19
C CYS A 55 -4.09 22.85 10.79
N ALA A 56 -3.45 21.89 10.12
CA ALA A 56 -2.06 22.00 9.70
C ALA A 56 -1.96 22.03 8.17
N PRO A 57 -1.01 22.81 7.61
CA PRO A 57 -0.72 22.73 6.19
C PRO A 57 -0.24 21.31 5.84
N GLU A 58 -0.79 20.76 4.77
CA GLU A 58 -0.32 19.51 4.20
C GLU A 58 0.99 19.74 3.44
N TYR A 59 1.95 18.86 3.70
CA TYR A 59 3.23 18.86 3.01
C TYR A 59 3.43 17.55 2.29
N ILE A 60 3.83 17.63 1.03
CA ILE A 60 4.21 16.47 0.22
C ILE A 60 5.68 16.54 -0.15
N GLU A 61 6.31 15.37 -0.26
CA GLU A 61 7.69 15.25 -0.73
C GLU A 61 7.73 15.39 -2.26
N GLU A 62 8.48 16.36 -2.77
CA GLU A 62 8.68 16.47 -4.21
C GLU A 62 9.69 15.42 -4.70
N VAL A 63 9.18 14.41 -5.39
CA VAL A 63 9.97 13.27 -5.89
C VAL A 63 10.25 13.32 -7.40
N ARG A 64 9.80 14.38 -8.09
CA ARG A 64 9.94 14.51 -9.56
C ARG A 64 11.41 14.64 -9.96
N ASP A 65 12.11 15.55 -9.31
CA ASP A 65 13.50 15.88 -9.61
C ASP A 65 14.51 15.01 -8.83
N LEU A 66 14.02 14.06 -8.03
CA LEU A 66 14.90 13.09 -7.39
C LEU A 66 15.53 12.17 -8.43
N ASN A 67 16.85 12.04 -8.35
CA ASN A 67 17.62 11.06 -9.10
C ASN A 67 17.49 9.66 -8.49
N ILE A 68 16.26 9.15 -8.44
CA ILE A 68 15.91 7.79 -8.00
C ILE A 68 15.16 7.07 -9.12
N PRO A 69 15.25 5.74 -9.22
CA PRO A 69 14.54 5.00 -10.26
C PRO A 69 13.03 5.14 -10.15
N GLY A 70 12.32 5.03 -11.28
CA GLY A 70 10.87 5.26 -11.35
C GLY A 70 10.04 4.35 -10.43
N TRP A 71 10.46 3.09 -10.25
CA TRP A 71 9.80 2.17 -9.30
C TRP A 71 9.92 2.65 -7.84
N ALA A 72 10.99 3.36 -7.48
CA ALA A 72 11.12 3.94 -6.14
C ALA A 72 10.24 5.18 -5.98
N LYS A 73 10.09 5.98 -7.05
CA LYS A 73 9.14 7.11 -7.06
C LYS A 73 7.71 6.63 -6.84
N PHE A 74 7.33 5.48 -7.39
CA PHE A 74 6.02 4.86 -7.17
C PHE A 74 5.76 4.59 -5.68
N PHE A 75 6.74 4.01 -4.97
CA PHE A 75 6.60 3.72 -3.53
C PHE A 75 6.71 4.94 -2.60
N LYS A 76 7.26 6.07 -3.07
CA LYS A 76 7.21 7.35 -2.32
C LYS A 76 5.89 8.11 -2.50
N LYS A 77 5.10 7.78 -3.52
CA LYS A 77 3.81 8.42 -3.81
C LYS A 77 2.66 7.60 -3.22
N SER A 78 1.48 8.22 -3.19
CA SER A 78 0.22 7.59 -2.78
C SER A 78 -0.11 6.32 -3.57
N GLU A 79 0.40 6.17 -4.79
CA GLU A 79 0.22 4.96 -5.62
C GLU A 79 0.77 3.69 -4.93
N GLY A 80 1.94 3.78 -4.29
CA GLY A 80 2.55 2.68 -3.54
C GLY A 80 1.77 2.33 -2.28
N GLU A 81 1.25 3.34 -1.59
CA GLU A 81 0.38 3.16 -0.41
C GLU A 81 -0.95 2.50 -0.80
N LEU A 82 -1.55 2.91 -1.92
CA LEU A 82 -2.76 2.29 -2.46
C LEU A 82 -2.54 0.81 -2.79
N LEU A 83 -1.41 0.46 -3.42
CA LEU A 83 -1.06 -0.94 -3.68
C LEU A 83 -0.90 -1.73 -2.37
N TRP A 84 -0.23 -1.15 -1.37
CA TRP A 84 -0.05 -1.78 -0.06
C TRP A 84 -1.39 -2.04 0.64
N MET A 85 -2.29 -1.05 0.64
CA MET A 85 -3.66 -1.20 1.17
C MET A 85 -4.45 -2.26 0.41
N ALA A 86 -4.40 -2.26 -0.93
CA ALA A 86 -5.11 -3.25 -1.75
C ALA A 86 -4.65 -4.69 -1.45
N LEU A 87 -3.34 -4.92 -1.29
CA LEU A 87 -2.78 -6.22 -0.91
C LEU A 87 -3.22 -6.64 0.49
N LEU A 88 -3.26 -5.72 1.46
CA LEU A 88 -3.76 -5.98 2.81
C LEU A 88 -5.22 -6.43 2.79
N PHE A 89 -6.08 -5.66 2.11
CA PHE A 89 -7.49 -5.99 1.98
C PHE A 89 -7.71 -7.34 1.29
N LEU A 90 -7.01 -7.61 0.19
CA LEU A 90 -7.09 -8.89 -0.51
C LEU A 90 -6.62 -10.06 0.38
N GLY A 91 -5.55 -9.87 1.15
CA GLY A 91 -5.02 -10.87 2.07
C GLY A 91 -6.01 -11.27 3.17
N ILE A 92 -6.80 -10.30 3.66
CA ILE A 92 -7.83 -10.51 4.68
C ILE A 92 -9.10 -11.13 4.09
N ILE A 93 -9.51 -10.70 2.89
CA ILE A 93 -10.78 -11.10 2.27
C ILE A 93 -10.68 -12.50 1.63
N LEU A 94 -9.56 -12.86 1.00
CA LEU A 94 -9.39 -14.14 0.29
C LEU A 94 -9.71 -15.38 1.15
N PRO A 95 -9.27 -15.47 2.42
CA PRO A 95 -9.65 -16.55 3.32
C PRO A 95 -11.16 -16.70 3.53
N ALA A 96 -11.94 -15.61 3.56
CA ALA A 96 -13.39 -15.66 3.74
C ALA A 96 -14.09 -16.41 2.58
N PHE A 97 -13.54 -16.32 1.37
CA PHE A 97 -14.05 -17.03 0.20
C PHE A 97 -13.75 -18.55 0.20
N LYS A 98 -12.87 -19.03 1.08
CA LYS A 98 -12.58 -20.47 1.25
C LYS A 98 -13.76 -21.23 1.90
N ASN A 99 -14.52 -20.55 2.75
CA ASN A 99 -15.55 -21.16 3.60
C ASN A 99 -16.99 -20.93 3.11
N LYS A 100 -17.21 -20.10 2.09
CA LYS A 100 -18.52 -20.03 1.42
C LYS A 100 -18.79 -21.38 0.74
N LYS A 101 -19.59 -22.24 1.37
CA LYS A 101 -20.43 -23.20 0.64
C LYS A 101 -21.21 -22.36 -0.38
N ALA A 102 -21.30 -22.83 -1.63
CA ALA A 102 -22.25 -22.24 -2.56
C ALA A 102 -23.59 -22.22 -1.82
N ALA A 103 -24.12 -21.03 -1.57
CA ALA A 103 -25.49 -20.91 -1.11
C ALA A 103 -26.33 -21.44 -2.29
N GLU A 104 -26.90 -22.63 -2.11
CA GLU A 104 -28.10 -23.06 -2.82
C GLU A 104 -29.25 -22.15 -2.41
#